data_AF-A0A959GWB7-F1
#
_entry.id   AF-A0A959GWB7-F1
#
_cell.length_a   1.000
_cell.length_b   1.000
_cell.length_c   1.000
_cell.angle_alpha   90.00
_cell.angle_beta   90.00
_cell.angle_gamma   90.00
#
_symmetry.space_group_name_H-M   'P 1'
#
loop_
_entity.id
_entity.type
_entity.pdbx_description
1 polymer ?
#
loop_
_entity_poly.entity_id
_entity_poly.type
_entity_poly.pdbx_seq_one_letter_code
_entity_poly.pdbx_strand_id
1 'polypeptide(L)'
;MQKKLLIALAFSLFLVPVLPGQELYHHLAQDTIITRPTFFGNVYLLDGKRLNLQVMQWFMTGHPQAYDQIKVAQVTSQLAVVSFTAGGLVFLSGYLIGREDPPLGNDLMLLGGSGLGAGLLLTLVSNGYQRRAVKFYNGDIRLYHSTGKGVGLIFGLSENGLTLKASFD
;
A
#
# COMPACT_ATOMS: atom_id res chain seq x y z
N MET A 1 -25.94 -35.27 5.66
CA MET A 1 -26.61 -34.05 5.17
C MET A 1 -25.93 -32.74 5.60
N GLN A 2 -25.12 -32.71 6.66
CA GLN A 2 -24.48 -31.48 7.20
C GLN A 2 -23.38 -30.84 6.34
N LYS A 3 -22.73 -31.56 5.42
CA LYS A 3 -21.64 -30.99 4.59
C LYS A 3 -22.11 -29.97 3.53
N LYS A 4 -23.39 -30.00 3.13
CA LYS A 4 -23.94 -29.05 2.13
C LYS A 4 -24.27 -27.68 2.72
N LEU A 5 -24.49 -27.60 4.04
CA LEU A 5 -24.87 -26.35 4.72
C LEU A 5 -23.66 -25.40 4.91
N LEU A 6 -22.47 -25.96 5.15
CA LEU A 6 -21.23 -25.20 5.32
C LEU A 6 -20.77 -24.49 4.03
N ILE A 7 -21.05 -25.08 2.86
CA ILE A 7 -20.68 -24.50 1.56
C ILE A 7 -21.59 -23.30 1.22
N ALA A 8 -22.87 -23.37 1.58
CA ALA A 8 -23.81 -22.26 1.37
C ALA A 8 -23.47 -21.03 2.26
N LEU A 9 -23.01 -21.28 3.48
CA LEU A 9 -22.65 -20.21 4.43
C LEU A 9 -21.32 -19.53 4.09
N ALA A 10 -20.39 -20.27 3.47
CA ALA A 10 -19.15 -19.71 2.91
C ALA A 10 -19.42 -18.82 1.67
N PHE A 11 -20.48 -19.10 0.91
CA PHE A 11 -20.83 -18.33 -0.30
C PHE A 11 -21.58 -17.03 0.03
N SER A 12 -22.39 -17.00 1.10
CA SER A 12 -23.11 -15.78 1.52
C SER A 12 -22.20 -14.73 2.16
N LEU A 13 -21.04 -15.12 2.69
CA LEU A 13 -20.02 -14.18 3.20
C LEU A 13 -19.24 -13.46 2.09
N PHE A 14 -19.35 -13.90 0.83
CA PHE A 14 -18.75 -13.24 -0.34
C PHE A 14 -19.68 -12.23 -1.02
N LEU A 15 -20.93 -12.10 -0.58
CA LEU A 15 -21.93 -11.15 -1.08
C LEU A 15 -22.12 -10.01 -0.08
N VAL A 16 -21.04 -9.28 0.21
CA VAL A 16 -21.17 -7.98 0.89
C VAL A 16 -21.66 -6.98 -0.16
N PRO A 17 -22.78 -6.27 0.07
CA PRO A 17 -23.25 -5.24 -0.83
C PRO A 17 -22.22 -4.13 -0.95
N VAL A 18 -21.81 -3.84 -2.19
CA VAL A 18 -21.03 -2.66 -2.56
C VAL A 18 -21.90 -1.42 -2.24
N LEU A 19 -21.65 -0.80 -1.09
CA LEU A 19 -22.27 0.48 -0.73
C LEU A 19 -21.78 1.59 -1.69
N PRO A 20 -22.68 2.38 -2.30
CA PRO A 20 -22.32 3.54 -3.11
C PRO A 20 -21.92 4.70 -2.18
N GLY A 21 -20.65 4.75 -1.79
CA GLY A 21 -20.08 5.84 -0.96
C GLY A 21 -19.59 7.03 -1.78
N GLN A 22 -20.34 7.50 -2.79
CA GLN A 22 -19.89 8.52 -3.75
C GLN A 22 -20.23 9.99 -3.38
N GLU A 23 -21.05 10.25 -2.37
CA GLU A 23 -21.59 11.61 -2.14
C GLU A 23 -20.68 12.57 -1.32
N LEU A 24 -19.50 12.15 -0.84
CA LEU A 24 -18.72 12.95 0.13
C LEU A 24 -17.45 13.63 -0.43
N TYR A 25 -17.31 13.75 -1.76
CA TYR A 25 -16.04 14.10 -2.41
C TYR A 25 -15.96 15.47 -3.09
N HIS A 26 -17.01 16.29 -3.08
CA HIS A 26 -17.00 17.58 -3.79
C HIS A 26 -16.16 18.70 -3.17
N HIS A 27 -15.50 18.48 -2.03
CA HIS A 27 -14.65 19.49 -1.36
C HIS A 27 -13.16 19.14 -1.27
N LEU A 28 -12.73 18.02 -1.86
CA LEU A 28 -11.31 17.68 -1.95
C LEU A 28 -10.77 18.14 -3.31
N ALA A 29 -9.57 18.71 -3.33
CA ALA A 29 -8.92 19.10 -4.59
C ALA A 29 -8.90 17.88 -5.51
N GLN A 30 -9.31 18.09 -6.76
CA GLN A 30 -9.63 17.05 -7.76
C GLN A 30 -8.50 16.02 -7.94
N ASP A 31 -7.27 16.38 -7.58
CA ASP A 31 -6.06 15.56 -7.74
C ASP A 31 -5.49 15.00 -6.41
N THR A 32 -6.26 15.00 -5.32
CA THR A 32 -5.79 14.46 -4.03
C THR A 32 -6.15 12.99 -3.81
N ILE A 33 -5.17 12.20 -3.35
CA ILE A 33 -5.36 10.79 -3.03
C ILE A 33 -5.91 10.65 -1.61
N ILE A 34 -7.03 9.95 -1.48
CA ILE A 34 -7.74 9.74 -0.22
C ILE A 34 -7.39 8.38 0.32
N THR A 35 -6.93 8.34 1.57
CA THR A 35 -6.56 7.09 2.26
C THR A 35 -7.73 6.63 3.12
N ARG A 36 -8.30 5.45 2.83
CA ARG A 36 -9.29 4.77 3.69
C ARG A 36 -8.63 3.58 4.40
N PRO A 37 -8.66 3.51 5.74
CA PRO A 37 -8.14 2.35 6.46
C PRO A 37 -9.03 1.13 6.22
N THR A 38 -8.41 -0.05 6.15
CA THR A 38 -9.06 -1.35 6.04
C THR A 38 -8.38 -2.35 6.98
N PHE A 39 -9.01 -3.49 7.21
CA PHE A 39 -8.53 -4.49 8.18
C PHE A 39 -7.09 -4.98 7.90
N PHE A 40 -6.63 -4.98 6.64
CA PHE A 40 -5.28 -5.41 6.25
C PHE A 40 -4.43 -4.33 5.55
N GLY A 41 -4.77 -3.05 5.70
CA GLY A 41 -3.99 -1.98 5.09
C GLY A 41 -4.81 -0.74 4.78
N ASN A 42 -4.52 -0.08 3.67
CA ASN A 42 -5.27 1.08 3.23
C ASN A 42 -5.73 0.91 1.78
N VAL A 43 -6.90 1.47 1.50
CA VAL A 43 -7.39 1.66 0.15
C VAL A 43 -7.16 3.11 -0.22
N TYR A 44 -6.48 3.32 -1.34
CA TYR A 44 -6.21 4.64 -1.89
C TYR A 44 -7.22 4.93 -3.00
N LEU A 45 -7.84 6.09 -2.93
CA LEU A 45 -8.87 6.53 -3.88
C LEU A 45 -8.42 7.85 -4.50
N LEU A 46 -8.56 7.99 -5.82
CA LEU A 46 -8.42 9.26 -6.54
C LEU A 46 -9.70 9.45 -7.34
N ASP A 47 -10.37 10.59 -7.16
CA ASP A 47 -11.68 10.86 -7.78
C ASP A 47 -12.69 9.71 -7.59
N GLY A 48 -12.74 9.16 -6.37
CA GLY A 48 -13.61 8.02 -6.01
C GLY A 48 -13.20 6.67 -6.59
N LYS A 49 -12.17 6.59 -7.45
CA LYS A 49 -11.68 5.34 -8.05
C LYS A 49 -10.53 4.76 -7.24
N ARG A 50 -10.54 3.43 -7.05
CA ARG A 50 -9.46 2.73 -6.37
C ARG A 50 -8.18 2.77 -7.18
N LEU A 51 -7.10 3.22 -6.55
CA LEU A 51 -5.77 3.19 -7.12
C LEU A 51 -5.04 1.91 -6.73
N ASN A 52 -4.43 1.28 -7.73
CA ASN A 52 -3.45 0.22 -7.53
C ASN A 52 -2.05 0.84 -7.37
N LEU A 53 -1.13 0.10 -6.78
CA LEU A 53 0.23 0.55 -6.46
C LEU A 53 1.00 1.04 -7.70
N GLN A 54 0.86 0.34 -8.83
CA GLN A 54 1.48 0.74 -10.11
C GLN A 54 0.87 2.04 -10.66
N VAL A 55 -0.43 2.21 -10.49
CA VAL A 55 -1.13 3.42 -10.92
C VAL A 55 -0.73 4.60 -10.03
N MET A 56 -0.62 4.39 -8.71
CA MET A 56 -0.08 5.38 -7.78
C MET A 56 1.34 5.78 -8.17
N GLN A 57 2.21 4.81 -8.49
CA GLN A 57 3.57 5.09 -8.95
C GLN A 57 3.57 5.97 -10.20
N TRP A 58 2.73 5.65 -11.18
CA TRP A 58 2.61 6.43 -12.41
C TRP A 58 2.19 7.88 -12.14
N PHE A 59 1.17 8.12 -11.29
CA PHE A 59 0.76 9.46 -10.89
C PHE A 59 1.83 10.23 -10.10
N MET A 60 2.66 9.51 -9.35
CA MET A 60 3.73 10.10 -8.54
C MET A 60 5.01 10.38 -9.32
N THR A 61 5.10 10.04 -10.62
CA THR A 61 6.32 10.22 -11.43
C THR A 61 6.83 11.67 -11.44
N GLY A 62 5.91 12.65 -11.39
CA GLY A 62 6.25 14.08 -11.31
C GLY A 62 6.67 14.57 -9.92
N HIS A 63 6.61 13.71 -8.90
CA HIS A 63 6.82 14.05 -7.50
C HIS A 63 7.92 13.17 -6.90
N PRO A 64 9.21 13.57 -6.98
CA PRO A 64 10.34 12.69 -6.70
C PRO A 64 10.29 12.07 -5.28
N GLN A 65 9.91 12.86 -4.28
CA GLN A 65 9.80 12.37 -2.89
C GLN A 65 8.70 11.32 -2.73
N ALA A 66 7.57 11.47 -3.42
CA ALA A 66 6.50 10.48 -3.40
C ALA A 66 6.89 9.23 -4.22
N TYR A 67 7.55 9.42 -5.36
CA TYR A 67 7.99 8.39 -6.28
C TYR A 67 8.99 7.41 -5.63
N ASP A 68 9.97 7.91 -4.89
CA ASP A 68 10.94 7.06 -4.21
C ASP A 68 10.28 6.17 -3.16
N GLN A 69 9.35 6.72 -2.39
CA GLN A 69 8.63 5.98 -1.35
C GLN A 69 7.72 4.91 -1.95
N ILE A 70 7.00 5.21 -3.04
CA ILE A 70 6.08 4.25 -3.67
C ILE A 70 6.83 3.13 -4.40
N LYS A 71 8.01 3.40 -4.95
CA LYS A 71 8.88 2.39 -5.54
C LYS A 71 9.36 1.39 -4.48
N VAL A 72 9.80 1.87 -3.32
CA VAL A 72 10.15 1.00 -2.19
C VAL A 72 8.94 0.18 -1.75
N ALA A 73 7.76 0.81 -1.60
CA ALA A 73 6.53 0.09 -1.27
C ALA A 73 6.23 -1.05 -2.24
N GLN A 74 6.42 -0.85 -3.54
CA GLN A 74 6.19 -1.87 -4.56
C GLN A 74 7.16 -3.03 -4.47
N VAL A 75 8.46 -2.75 -4.32
CA VAL A 75 9.46 -3.80 -4.14
C VAL A 75 9.18 -4.60 -2.87
N THR A 76 8.90 -3.93 -1.75
CA THR A 76 8.58 -4.60 -0.49
C THR A 76 7.30 -5.43 -0.59
N SER A 77 6.28 -4.95 -1.31
CA SER A 77 5.04 -5.70 -1.53
C SER A 77 5.28 -6.95 -2.38
N GLN A 78 6.08 -6.86 -3.44
CA GLN A 78 6.46 -8.01 -4.25
C GLN A 78 7.25 -9.03 -3.45
N LEU A 79 8.21 -8.58 -2.65
CA LEU A 79 8.95 -9.43 -1.73
C LEU A 79 8.04 -10.12 -0.72
N ALA A 80 7.04 -9.43 -0.18
CA ALA A 80 6.05 -10.05 0.71
C ALA A 80 5.31 -11.20 0.03
N VAL A 81 4.87 -11.02 -1.22
CA VAL A 81 4.20 -12.08 -2.01
C VAL A 81 5.14 -13.26 -2.24
N VAL A 82 6.40 -13.00 -2.58
CA VAL A 82 7.42 -14.05 -2.74
C VAL A 82 7.65 -14.79 -1.41
N SER A 83 7.76 -14.07 -0.30
CA SER A 83 7.91 -14.69 1.02
C SER A 83 6.69 -15.51 1.42
N PHE A 84 5.47 -15.07 1.12
CA PHE A 84 4.27 -15.84 1.39
C PHE A 84 4.19 -17.12 0.56
N THR A 85 4.51 -17.02 -0.73
CA THR A 85 4.46 -18.17 -1.64
C THR A 85 5.55 -19.18 -1.31
N ALA A 86 6.80 -18.75 -1.17
CA ALA A 86 7.91 -19.62 -0.80
C ALA A 86 7.73 -20.19 0.61
N GLY A 87 7.43 -19.35 1.60
CA GLY A 87 7.19 -19.77 2.98
C GLY A 87 6.00 -20.72 3.12
N GLY A 88 4.90 -20.45 2.42
CA GLY A 88 3.72 -21.31 2.40
C GLY A 88 4.00 -22.68 1.77
N LEU A 89 4.73 -22.73 0.66
CA LEU A 89 5.12 -23.99 0.03
C LEU A 89 6.06 -24.82 0.91
N VAL A 90 7.03 -24.19 1.57
CA VAL A 90 7.94 -24.85 2.50
C VAL A 90 7.20 -25.35 3.74
N PHE A 91 6.27 -24.56 4.27
CA PHE A 91 5.43 -24.95 5.40
C PHE A 91 4.55 -26.17 5.08
N LEU A 92 3.89 -26.14 3.92
CA LEU A 92 3.05 -27.25 3.45
C LEU A 92 3.87 -28.51 3.18
N SER A 93 5.04 -28.37 2.57
CA SER A 93 5.99 -29.48 2.37
C SER A 93 6.41 -30.09 3.71
N GLY A 94 6.75 -29.26 4.70
CA GLY A 94 7.07 -29.71 6.05
C GLY A 94 5.91 -30.43 6.73
N TYR A 95 4.68 -29.93 6.57
CA TYR A 95 3.48 -30.57 7.11
C TYR A 95 3.21 -31.96 6.48
N LEU A 96 3.47 -32.11 5.18
CA LEU A 96 3.32 -33.38 4.48
C LEU A 96 4.41 -34.38 4.89
N ILE A 97 5.68 -33.95 4.88
CA ILE A 97 6.85 -34.79 5.23
C ILE A 97 6.84 -35.16 6.72
N GLY A 98 6.34 -34.28 7.59
CA GLY A 98 6.28 -34.51 9.04
C GLY A 98 5.44 -35.71 9.46
N ARG A 99 4.65 -36.29 8.55
CA ARG A 99 3.96 -37.57 8.79
C ARG A 99 4.89 -38.79 8.65
N GLU A 100 5.94 -38.68 7.85
CA GLU A 100 6.91 -39.75 7.57
C GLU A 100 8.21 -39.54 8.37
N ASP A 101 8.72 -38.30 8.40
CA ASP A 101 9.94 -37.92 9.12
C ASP A 101 9.67 -36.67 10.00
N PRO A 102 9.29 -36.88 11.28
CA PRO A 102 8.93 -35.80 12.19
C PRO A 102 9.98 -34.70 12.39
N PRO A 103 11.29 -34.97 12.62
CA PRO A 103 12.28 -33.91 12.81
C PRO A 103 12.42 -33.05 11.55
N LEU A 104 12.52 -33.65 10.36
CA LEU A 104 12.64 -32.91 9.11
C LEU A 104 11.38 -32.09 8.80
N GLY A 105 10.20 -32.68 9.02
CA GLY A 105 8.94 -31.98 8.83
C GLY A 105 8.78 -30.76 9.74
N ASN A 106 9.15 -30.89 11.01
CA ASN A 106 9.10 -29.79 11.98
C ASN A 106 10.04 -28.64 11.62
N ASP A 107 11.27 -28.95 11.17
CA ASP A 107 12.24 -27.94 10.73
C ASP A 107 11.74 -27.19 9.49
N LEU A 108 11.16 -27.90 8.52
CA LEU A 108 10.56 -27.30 7.33
C LEU A 108 9.32 -26.47 7.67
N MET A 109 8.47 -26.92 8.59
CA MET A 109 7.34 -26.13 9.08
C MET A 109 7.81 -24.87 9.78
N LEU A 110 8.86 -24.94 10.60
CA LEU A 110 9.43 -23.76 11.25
C LEU A 110 10.00 -22.78 10.22
N LEU A 111 10.78 -23.28 9.25
CA LEU A 111 11.34 -22.47 8.17
C LEU A 111 10.24 -21.79 7.34
N GLY A 112 9.24 -22.56 6.89
CA GLY A 112 8.10 -22.03 6.14
C GLY A 112 7.28 -21.03 6.94
N GLY A 113 7.04 -21.31 8.23
CA GLY A 113 6.35 -20.42 9.15
C GLY A 113 7.09 -19.10 9.35
N SER A 114 8.42 -19.13 9.47
CA SER A 114 9.24 -17.92 9.52
C SER A 114 9.15 -17.09 8.23
N GLY A 115 9.09 -17.74 7.07
CA GLY A 115 8.90 -17.09 5.77
C GLY A 115 7.54 -16.38 5.65
N LEU A 116 6.47 -17.03 6.14
CA LEU A 116 5.15 -16.42 6.24
C LEU A 116 5.16 -15.19 7.18
N GLY A 117 5.83 -15.30 8.34
CA GLY A 117 6.01 -14.20 9.27
C GLY A 117 6.77 -13.01 8.65
N ALA A 118 7.85 -13.28 7.92
CA ALA A 118 8.59 -12.26 7.18
C ALA A 118 7.71 -11.56 6.13
N GLY A 119 6.87 -12.31 5.41
CA GLY A 119 5.90 -11.75 4.46
C GLY A 119 4.91 -10.77 5.11
N LEU A 120 4.42 -11.08 6.32
CA LEU A 120 3.54 -10.17 7.07
C LEU A 120 4.27 -8.87 7.44
N LEU A 121 5.50 -8.97 7.95
CA LEU A 121 6.30 -7.79 8.29
C LEU A 121 6.57 -6.92 7.06
N LEU A 122 6.94 -7.52 5.93
CA LEU A 122 7.15 -6.82 4.67
C LEU A 122 5.86 -6.11 4.21
N THR A 123 4.69 -6.73 4.38
CA THR A 123 3.40 -6.11 4.05
C THR A 123 3.14 -4.87 4.90
N LEU A 124 3.41 -4.94 6.21
CA LEU A 124 3.27 -3.78 7.11
C LEU A 124 4.23 -2.65 6.74
N VAL A 125 5.48 -2.99 6.42
CA VAL A 125 6.49 -2.02 5.96
C VAL A 125 6.04 -1.36 4.65
N SER A 126 5.59 -2.14 3.67
CA SER A 126 5.06 -1.63 2.39
C SER A 126 3.91 -0.65 2.62
N ASN A 127 2.94 -1.01 3.48
CA ASN A 127 1.82 -0.13 3.84
C ASN A 127 2.28 1.20 4.46
N GLY A 128 3.35 1.17 5.26
CA GLY A 128 3.97 2.38 5.82
C GLY A 128 4.54 3.30 4.73
N TYR A 129 5.25 2.74 3.76
CA TYR A 129 5.80 3.48 2.62
C TYR A 129 4.69 4.05 1.71
N GLN A 130 3.62 3.29 1.45
CA GLN A 130 2.47 3.78 0.67
C GLN A 130 1.82 5.01 1.33
N ARG A 131 1.62 4.97 2.65
CA ARG A 131 1.09 6.12 3.41
C ARG A 131 1.99 7.34 3.30
N ARG A 132 3.32 7.16 3.39
CA ARG A 132 4.29 8.26 3.25
C ARG A 132 4.28 8.85 1.84
N ALA A 133 4.28 8.00 0.81
CA ALA A 133 4.22 8.43 -0.58
C ALA A 133 2.99 9.31 -0.86
N VAL A 134 1.82 8.88 -0.40
CA VAL A 134 0.58 9.67 -0.53
C VAL A 134 0.62 10.97 0.26
N LYS A 135 1.25 10.97 1.44
CA LYS A 135 1.42 12.20 2.22
C LYS A 135 2.29 13.23 1.48
N PHE A 136 3.40 12.79 0.88
CA PHE A 136 4.26 13.67 0.08
C PHE A 136 3.52 14.18 -1.16
N TYR A 137 2.90 13.28 -1.92
CA TYR A 137 2.12 13.63 -3.12
C TYR A 137 1.03 14.66 -2.81
N ASN A 138 0.18 14.41 -1.81
CA ASN A 138 -0.87 15.34 -1.42
C ASN A 138 -0.32 16.66 -0.87
N GLY A 139 0.88 16.64 -0.26
CA GLY A 139 1.58 17.85 0.18
C GLY A 139 1.96 18.73 -1.01
N ASP A 140 2.56 18.12 -2.03
CA ASP A 140 2.95 18.81 -3.25
C ASP A 140 1.74 19.37 -4.00
N ILE A 141 0.69 18.57 -4.20
CA ILE A 141 -0.55 19.02 -4.86
C ILE A 141 -1.18 20.22 -4.13
N ARG A 142 -1.17 20.21 -2.80
CA ARG A 142 -1.65 21.37 -2.00
C ARG A 142 -0.78 22.60 -2.23
N LEU A 143 0.53 22.45 -2.31
CA LEU A 143 1.45 23.56 -2.63
C LEU A 143 1.15 24.12 -4.01
N TYR A 144 1.06 23.28 -5.05
CA TYR A 144 0.71 23.71 -6.41
C TYR A 144 -0.61 24.51 -6.46
N HIS A 145 -1.67 24.02 -5.81
CA HIS A 145 -2.94 24.73 -5.76
C HIS A 145 -2.90 26.01 -4.91
N SER A 146 -2.04 26.08 -3.89
CA SER A 146 -1.87 27.28 -3.07
C SER A 146 -1.04 28.36 -3.77
N THR A 147 0.00 27.98 -4.51
CA THR A 147 0.86 28.89 -5.27
C THR A 147 0.14 29.45 -6.49
N GLY A 148 -0.73 28.66 -7.13
CA GLY A 148 -1.59 29.12 -8.24
C GLY A 148 -2.70 30.09 -7.84
N LYS A 149 -2.89 30.39 -6.54
CA LYS A 149 -3.93 31.30 -6.03
C LYS A 149 -3.40 32.54 -5.30
N GLY A 150 -2.09 32.80 -5.32
CA GLY A 150 -1.54 34.06 -4.82
C GLY A 150 -0.08 33.94 -4.40
N VAL A 151 0.77 34.79 -4.98
CA VAL A 151 2.14 35.17 -4.61
C VAL A 151 2.82 34.23 -3.59
N GLY A 152 3.59 33.25 -4.09
CA GLY A 152 4.38 32.35 -3.25
C GLY A 152 5.81 32.84 -3.07
N LEU A 153 6.19 33.19 -1.82
CA LEU A 153 7.60 33.38 -1.44
C LEU A 153 8.23 32.00 -1.23
N ILE A 154 9.18 31.62 -2.09
CA ILE A 154 9.93 30.37 -1.93
C ILE A 154 11.21 30.69 -1.15
N PHE A 155 11.34 30.11 0.05
CA PHE A 155 12.56 30.12 0.85
C PHE A 155 13.38 28.88 0.49
N GLY A 156 14.55 29.07 -0.11
CA GLY A 156 15.48 28.00 -0.46
C GLY A 156 16.83 28.21 0.21
N LEU A 157 17.43 27.15 0.74
CA LEU A 157 18.83 27.14 1.16
C LEU A 157 19.68 26.72 -0.03
N SER A 158 20.54 27.63 -0.51
CA SER A 158 21.55 27.40 -1.53
C SER A 158 22.92 27.25 -0.87
N GLU A 159 23.90 26.68 -1.57
CA GLU A 159 25.29 26.54 -1.07
C GLU A 159 25.91 27.89 -0.67
N ASN A 160 25.35 29.02 -1.14
CA ASN A 160 25.75 30.38 -0.79
C ASN A 160 24.81 31.10 0.22
N GLY A 161 23.92 30.38 0.90
CA GLY A 161 23.07 30.91 1.97
C GLY A 161 21.56 30.88 1.68
N LEU A 162 20.79 31.63 2.46
CA LEU A 162 19.33 31.76 2.33
C LEU A 162 18.98 32.58 1.07
N THR A 163 18.35 31.93 0.11
CA THR A 163 17.82 32.56 -1.10
C THR A 163 16.31 32.73 -1.00
N LEU A 164 15.86 33.97 -1.21
CA LEU A 164 14.47 34.35 -1.34
C LEU A 164 14.20 34.57 -2.82
N LYS A 165 13.39 33.70 -3.43
CA LYS A 165 12.99 33.85 -4.83
C LYS A 165 11.52 34.24 -4.87
N ALA A 166 11.28 35.51 -5.19
CA ALA A 166 9.94 35.98 -5.50
C ALA A 166 9.71 35.77 -7.00
N SER A 167 8.75 34.92 -7.34
CA SER A 167 8.26 34.75 -8.70
C SER A 167 6.97 35.54 -8.83
N PHE A 168 6.97 36.50 -9.75
CA PHE A 168 5.79 37.27 -10.13
C PHE A 168 5.44 36.84 -11.55
N ASP A 169 4.18 36.44 -11.76
CA ASP A 169 3.54 36.44 -13.09
C ASP A 169 2.62 37.67 -13.15
#